data_AF-A0A7V8DAQ0-F1
#
_entry.id   AF-A0A7V8DAQ0-F1
#
_cell.length_a   1.000
_cell.length_b   1.000
_cell.length_c   1.000
_cell.angle_alpha   90.00
_cell.angle_beta   90.00
_cell.angle_gamma   90.00
#
_symmetry.space_group_name_H-M   'P 1'
#
loop_
_entity.id
_entity.type
_entity.pdbx_description
1 polymer ?
#
loop_
_entity_poly.entity_id
_entity_poly.type
_entity_poly.pdbx_seq_one_letter_code
_entity_poly.pdbx_strand_id
1 'polypeptide(L)'
;LSEPAWQTFNFFIPLYLATVWNLDLKGIAMWAWLPFLAADFGSLAAGLLPNWLIKRGAGLISSRKITMTIGALFMIGPACIGLATSPGVAIALFCVGGFAHQMLNGALITLCTDVFDSRTVGTASGMAGSAAWIGGMLFTVLIGKSADQFGYDPLFVALACFDLIAAVVLWSLLRQKKA
;
A
#
# COMPACT_ATOMS: atom_id res chain seq x y z
N LEU A 1 -3.82 0.58 -7.42
CA LEU A 1 -4.09 0.43 -5.97
C LEU A 1 -3.03 1.13 -5.15
N SER A 2 -1.75 0.80 -5.38
CA SER A 2 -0.63 1.43 -4.67
C SER A 2 -0.57 2.96 -4.85
N GLU A 3 -0.52 3.43 -6.10
CA GLU A 3 -0.36 4.85 -6.39
C GLU A 3 -1.42 5.78 -5.79
N PRO A 4 -2.73 5.54 -6.00
CA PRO A 4 -3.77 6.38 -5.38
C PRO A 4 -3.75 6.34 -3.85
N ALA A 5 -3.49 5.16 -3.25
CA ALA A 5 -3.41 5.03 -1.81
C ALA A 5 -2.22 5.82 -1.24
N TRP A 6 -1.06 5.72 -1.89
CA TRP A 6 0.14 6.46 -1.49
C TRP A 6 -0.02 7.97 -1.62
N GLN A 7 -0.61 8.45 -2.73
CA GLN A 7 -0.93 9.86 -2.90
C GLN A 7 -1.89 10.34 -1.81
N THR A 8 -2.92 9.54 -1.52
CA THR A 8 -3.86 9.82 -0.43
C THR A 8 -3.10 9.93 0.90
N PHE A 9 -2.22 8.99 1.25
CA PHE A 9 -1.41 9.09 2.48
C PHE A 9 -0.55 10.36 2.53
N ASN A 10 0.14 10.71 1.44
CA ASN A 10 1.01 11.88 1.39
C ASN A 10 0.27 13.19 1.66
N PHE A 11 -0.93 13.35 1.09
CA PHE A 11 -1.74 14.56 1.28
C PHE A 11 -2.58 14.51 2.56
N PHE A 12 -3.05 13.33 2.93
CA PHE A 12 -3.97 13.16 4.07
C PHE A 12 -3.24 13.20 5.41
N ILE A 13 -2.02 12.68 5.53
CA ILE A 13 -1.28 12.67 6.80
C ILE A 13 -1.05 14.09 7.35
N PRO A 14 -0.49 15.05 6.58
CA PRO A 14 -0.27 16.40 7.08
C PRO A 14 -1.59 17.13 7.32
N LEU A 15 -2.57 16.94 6.44
CA LEU A 15 -3.89 17.56 6.54
C LEU A 15 -4.63 17.08 7.79
N TYR A 16 -4.64 15.77 8.07
CA TYR A 16 -5.29 15.16 9.23
C TYR A 16 -4.66 15.62 10.55
N LEU A 17 -3.33 15.69 10.61
CA LEU A 17 -2.61 16.21 11.78
C LEU A 17 -2.90 17.70 12.01
N ALA A 18 -3.09 18.49 10.96
CA ALA A 18 -3.47 19.89 11.04
C ALA A 18 -4.94 20.09 11.45
N THR A 19 -5.89 19.39 10.82
CA THR A 19 -7.33 19.67 10.96
C THR A 19 -7.98 18.99 12.15
N VAL A 20 -7.59 17.75 12.46
CA VAL A 20 -8.19 16.97 13.57
C VAL A 20 -7.45 17.23 14.87
N TRP A 21 -6.12 17.33 14.81
CA TRP A 21 -5.27 17.44 15.99
C TRP A 21 -4.73 18.85 16.25
N ASN A 22 -5.03 19.83 15.37
CA ASN A 22 -4.59 21.23 15.49
C ASN A 22 -3.08 21.37 15.77
N LEU A 23 -2.26 20.49 15.20
CA LEU A 23 -0.81 20.55 15.37
C LEU A 23 -0.23 21.73 14.58
N ASP A 24 0.67 22.48 15.24
CA ASP A 24 1.57 23.44 14.60
C ASP A 24 2.35 22.78 13.46
N LEU A 25 2.64 23.53 12.41
CA LEU A 25 3.55 23.18 11.31
C LEU A 25 4.86 22.53 11.81
N LYS A 26 5.42 22.99 12.93
CA LYS A 26 6.60 22.40 13.57
C LYS A 26 6.34 20.99 14.10
N GLY A 27 5.16 20.76 14.69
CA GLY A 27 4.71 19.44 15.12
C GLY A 27 4.48 18.51 13.92
N ILE A 28 3.82 18.99 12.88
CA ILE A 28 3.61 18.22 11.65
C ILE A 28 4.95 17.81 11.03
N ALA A 29 5.89 18.75 10.89
CA ALA A 29 7.22 18.47 10.35
C ALA A 29 8.00 17.44 11.20
N MET A 30 7.79 17.42 12.51
CA MET A 30 8.47 16.49 13.42
C MET A 30 7.94 15.05 13.33
N TRP A 31 6.70 14.83 12.90
CA TRP A 31 6.06 13.51 12.87
C TRP A 31 5.75 12.98 11.47
N ALA A 32 5.55 13.86 10.48
CA ALA A 32 5.14 13.48 9.14
C ALA A 32 6.19 12.63 8.40
N TRP A 33 7.46 12.67 8.80
CA TRP A 33 8.53 11.87 8.18
C TRP A 33 8.53 10.40 8.62
N LEU A 34 7.93 10.06 9.77
CA LEU A 34 7.97 8.70 10.31
C LEU A 34 7.27 7.64 9.44
N PRO A 35 6.09 7.92 8.85
CA PRO A 35 5.46 6.97 7.92
C PRO A 35 6.31 6.69 6.69
N PHE A 36 7.07 7.67 6.21
CA PHE A 36 8.00 7.49 5.10
C PHE A 36 9.19 6.61 5.51
N LEU A 37 9.76 6.84 6.69
CA LEU A 37 10.80 5.97 7.22
C LEU A 37 10.28 4.53 7.38
N ALA A 38 9.05 4.35 7.87
CA ALA A 38 8.42 3.03 7.97
C ALA A 38 8.21 2.38 6.60
N ALA A 39 7.87 3.16 5.57
CA ALA A 39 7.79 2.69 4.20
C ALA A 39 9.15 2.19 3.68
N ASP A 40 10.26 2.86 4.00
CA ASP A 40 11.60 2.38 3.64
C ASP A 40 11.89 1.00 4.25
N PHE A 41 11.54 0.80 5.53
CA PHE A 41 11.64 -0.52 6.17
C PHE A 41 10.72 -1.55 5.50
N GLY A 42 9.53 -1.14 5.04
CA GLY A 42 8.62 -2.00 4.27
C GLY A 42 9.23 -2.45 2.95
N SER A 43 9.94 -1.56 2.26
CA SER A 43 10.70 -1.87 1.04
C SER A 43 11.80 -2.89 1.28
N LEU A 44 12.58 -2.70 2.36
CA LEU A 44 13.61 -3.66 2.78
C LEU A 44 13.01 -5.02 3.12
N ALA A 45 11.90 -5.04 3.87
CA ALA A 45 11.18 -6.26 4.21
C ALA A 45 10.67 -6.99 2.96
N ALA A 46 10.18 -6.25 1.95
CA ALA A 46 9.72 -6.81 0.68
C ALA A 46 10.81 -7.60 -0.06
N GLY A 47 12.07 -7.16 0.03
CA GLY A 47 13.20 -7.84 -0.58
C GLY A 47 13.78 -8.96 0.29
N LEU A 48 13.88 -8.76 1.60
CA LEU A 48 14.54 -9.68 2.52
C LEU A 48 13.67 -10.89 2.89
N LEU A 49 12.38 -10.67 3.15
CA LEU A 49 11.46 -11.71 3.63
C LEU A 49 11.27 -12.86 2.62
N PRO A 50 11.03 -12.60 1.32
CA PRO A 50 10.97 -13.68 0.36
C PRO A 50 12.28 -14.47 0.23
N ASN A 51 13.43 -13.78 0.26
CA ASN A 51 14.73 -14.43 0.14
C ASN A 51 15.01 -15.35 1.34
N TRP A 52 14.58 -14.94 2.53
CA TRP A 52 14.65 -15.77 3.72
C TRP A 52 13.71 -16.98 3.65
N LEU A 53 12.49 -16.82 3.11
CA LEU A 53 11.55 -17.92 2.89
C LEU A 53 12.09 -18.93 1.85
N ILE A 54 12.70 -18.45 0.77
CA ILE A 54 13.33 -19.28 -0.26
C ILE A 54 14.49 -20.10 0.35
N LYS A 55 15.34 -19.48 1.18
CA LYS A 55 16.41 -20.18 1.91
C LYS A 55 15.89 -21.28 2.86
N ARG A 56 14.62 -21.19 3.28
CA ARG A 56 13.94 -22.20 4.12
C ARG A 56 13.18 -23.25 3.31
N GLY A 57 13.32 -23.26 1.98
CA GLY A 57 12.72 -24.26 1.10
C GLY A 57 11.35 -23.89 0.53
N ALA A 58 10.88 -22.65 0.73
CA ALA A 58 9.65 -22.19 0.08
C ALA A 58 9.89 -21.93 -1.42
N GLY A 59 8.92 -22.30 -2.26
CA GLY A 59 8.95 -21.96 -3.69
C GLY A 59 8.97 -20.45 -3.92
N LEU A 60 9.56 -20.01 -5.04
CA LEU A 60 9.75 -18.61 -5.37
C LEU A 60 8.41 -17.84 -5.40
N ILE A 61 7.42 -18.35 -6.14
CA ILE A 61 6.06 -17.78 -6.20
C ILE A 61 5.37 -17.81 -4.82
N SER A 62 5.51 -18.90 -4.07
CA SER A 62 4.91 -19.03 -2.73
C SER A 62 5.47 -18.00 -1.74
N SER A 63 6.78 -17.74 -1.81
CA SER A 63 7.46 -16.76 -0.96
C SER A 63 6.98 -15.33 -1.23
N ARG A 64 6.75 -14.98 -2.51
CA ARG A 64 6.17 -13.69 -2.90
C ARG A 64 4.73 -13.55 -2.40
N LYS A 65 3.90 -14.58 -2.58
CA LYS A 65 2.51 -14.58 -2.08
C LYS A 65 2.41 -14.41 -0.57
N ILE A 66 3.26 -15.09 0.19
CA ILE A 66 3.30 -14.96 1.66
C ILE A 66 3.66 -13.52 2.03
N THR A 67 4.67 -12.94 1.39
CA THR A 67 5.09 -11.55 1.63
C THR A 67 3.96 -10.56 1.30
N MET A 68 3.26 -10.74 0.18
CA MET A 68 2.09 -9.93 -0.16
C MET A 68 0.94 -10.10 0.85
N THR A 69 0.69 -11.32 1.33
CA THR A 69 -0.38 -11.59 2.31
C THR A 69 -0.07 -10.92 3.64
N ILE A 70 1.19 -10.97 4.10
CA ILE A 70 1.62 -10.28 5.32
C ILE A 70 1.44 -8.77 5.15
N GLY A 71 1.81 -8.21 3.99
CA GLY A 71 1.61 -6.79 3.69
C GLY A 71 0.13 -6.40 3.70
N ALA A 72 -0.73 -7.22 3.09
CA ALA A 72 -2.18 -7.03 3.10
C ALA A 72 -2.79 -7.10 4.51
N LEU A 73 -2.26 -7.96 5.39
CA LEU A 73 -2.70 -7.99 6.80
C LEU A 73 -2.31 -6.72 7.54
N PHE A 74 -1.12 -6.17 7.28
CA PHE A 74 -0.71 -4.89 7.88
C PHE A 74 -1.49 -3.69 7.32
N MET A 75 -2.11 -3.80 6.14
CA MET A 75 -3.03 -2.76 5.63
C MET A 75 -4.31 -2.59 6.45
N ILE A 76 -4.63 -3.52 7.35
CA ILE A 76 -5.73 -3.34 8.32
C ILE A 76 -5.43 -2.16 9.27
N GLY A 77 -4.14 -1.87 9.54
CA GLY A 77 -3.72 -0.76 10.41
C GLY A 77 -4.30 0.60 9.99
N PRO A 78 -4.00 1.10 8.78
CA PRO A 78 -4.57 2.36 8.32
C PRO A 78 -6.10 2.34 8.16
N ALA A 79 -6.74 1.19 7.96
CA ALA A 79 -8.21 1.09 7.97
C ALA A 79 -8.82 1.42 9.34
N CYS A 80 -8.06 1.22 10.43
CA CYS A 80 -8.47 1.56 11.79
C CYS A 80 -8.18 3.03 12.18
N ILE A 81 -7.73 3.88 11.25
CA ILE A 81 -7.29 5.23 11.60
C ILE A 81 -8.40 6.13 12.14
N GLY A 82 -9.65 5.90 11.71
CA GLY A 82 -10.83 6.58 12.26
C GLY A 82 -11.14 6.24 13.72
N LEU A 83 -10.51 5.20 14.28
CA LEU A 83 -10.60 4.81 15.68
C LEU A 83 -9.47 5.39 16.55
N ALA A 84 -8.56 6.19 15.97
CA ALA A 84 -7.42 6.74 16.68
C ALA A 84 -7.86 7.76 17.74
N THR A 85 -7.58 7.47 19.00
CA THR A 85 -7.91 8.32 20.16
C THR A 85 -6.83 9.34 20.51
N SER A 86 -5.66 9.28 19.86
CA SER A 86 -4.57 10.24 20.06
C SER A 86 -3.74 10.46 18.79
N PRO A 87 -3.02 11.60 18.67
CA PRO A 87 -2.14 11.87 17.53
C PRO A 87 -1.05 10.81 17.36
N GLY A 88 -0.49 10.33 18.48
CA GLY A 88 0.56 9.30 18.47
C GLY A 88 0.05 7.96 17.92
N VAL A 89 -1.18 7.57 18.27
CA VAL A 89 -1.81 6.36 17.72
C VAL A 89 -2.09 6.53 16.23
N ALA A 90 -2.56 7.70 15.78
CA ALA A 90 -2.75 7.98 14.36
C ALA A 90 -1.44 7.86 13.56
N ILE A 91 -0.34 8.44 14.08
CA ILE A 91 0.98 8.33 13.45
C ILE A 91 1.46 6.88 13.40
N ALA A 92 1.28 6.12 14.48
CA ALA A 92 1.65 4.70 14.49
C ALA A 92 0.87 3.90 13.44
N LEU A 93 -0.43 4.14 13.29
CA LEU A 93 -1.26 3.49 12.26
C LEU A 93 -0.83 3.90 10.85
N PHE A 94 -0.46 5.17 10.64
CA PHE A 94 0.13 5.62 9.37
C PHE A 94 1.47 4.96 9.08
N CYS A 95 2.34 4.77 10.07
CA CYS A 95 3.61 4.05 9.90
C CYS A 95 3.37 2.59 9.49
N VAL A 96 2.42 1.91 10.15
CA VAL A 96 2.03 0.54 9.77
C VAL A 96 1.50 0.51 8.34
N GLY A 97 0.67 1.50 7.95
CA GLY A 97 0.17 1.63 6.59
C GLY A 97 1.26 1.86 5.55
N GLY A 98 2.19 2.79 5.82
CA GLY A 98 3.33 3.07 4.93
C GLY A 98 4.23 1.84 4.75
N PHE A 99 4.53 1.13 5.84
CA PHE A 99 5.26 -0.14 5.82
C PHE A 99 4.54 -1.19 4.96
N ALA A 100 3.25 -1.41 5.23
CA ALA A 100 2.42 -2.39 4.53
C ALA A 100 2.35 -2.11 3.02
N HIS A 101 2.09 -0.85 2.68
CA HIS A 101 2.01 -0.35 1.32
C HIS A 101 3.29 -0.61 0.54
N GLN A 102 4.43 -0.22 1.10
CA GLN A 102 5.71 -0.39 0.41
C GLN A 102 6.10 -1.86 0.29
N MET A 103 5.73 -2.68 1.28
CA MET A 103 5.96 -4.12 1.23
C MET A 103 5.15 -4.81 0.12
N LEU A 104 3.87 -4.42 -0.05
CA LEU A 104 3.00 -4.88 -1.14
C LEU A 104 3.54 -4.45 -2.51
N ASN A 105 3.93 -3.18 -2.64
CA ASN A 105 4.45 -2.63 -3.89
C ASN A 105 5.76 -3.31 -4.31
N GLY A 106 6.70 -3.49 -3.38
CA GLY A 106 7.95 -4.20 -3.66
C GLY A 106 7.72 -5.66 -4.06
N ALA A 107 6.81 -6.35 -3.38
CA ALA A 107 6.47 -7.73 -3.73
C ALA A 107 5.79 -7.86 -5.11
N LEU A 108 4.93 -6.90 -5.49
CA LEU A 108 4.30 -6.83 -6.81
C LEU A 108 5.32 -6.63 -7.93
N ILE A 109 6.24 -5.66 -7.79
CA ILE A 109 7.28 -5.39 -8.79
C ILE A 109 8.14 -6.63 -9.00
N THR A 110 8.56 -7.27 -7.91
CA THR A 110 9.39 -8.48 -7.99
C THR A 110 8.61 -9.65 -8.60
N LEU A 111 7.32 -9.78 -8.30
CA LEU A 111 6.48 -10.80 -8.90
C LEU A 111 6.34 -10.62 -10.42
N CYS A 112 6.24 -9.38 -10.91
CA CYS A 112 6.25 -9.11 -12.35
C CYS A 112 7.54 -9.61 -13.01
N THR A 113 8.70 -9.38 -12.38
CA THR A 113 9.97 -9.89 -12.90
C THR A 113 10.11 -11.40 -12.83
N ASP A 114 9.41 -12.05 -11.89
CA ASP A 114 9.45 -13.50 -11.70
C ASP A 114 8.49 -14.25 -12.65
N VAL A 115 7.45 -13.58 -13.18
CA VAL A 115 6.39 -14.19 -14.02
C VAL A 115 6.58 -13.90 -15.51
N PHE A 116 7.14 -12.73 -15.86
CA PHE A 116 7.33 -12.33 -17.25
C PHE A 116 8.77 -12.57 -17.72
N ASP A 117 8.90 -12.94 -19.00
CA ASP A 117 10.20 -13.15 -19.63
C ASP A 117 11.03 -11.85 -19.68
N SER A 118 12.36 -11.97 -19.62
CA SER A 118 13.28 -10.81 -19.59
C SER A 118 13.12 -9.84 -20.76
N ARG A 119 12.58 -10.31 -21.88
CA ARG A 119 12.32 -9.52 -23.09
C ARG A 119 11.00 -8.74 -23.04
N THR A 120 10.02 -9.19 -22.24
CA THR A 120 8.67 -8.62 -22.16
C THR A 120 8.37 -7.96 -20.81
N VAL A 121 9.18 -8.25 -19.78
CA VAL A 121 9.03 -7.72 -18.42
C VAL A 121 9.02 -6.20 -18.37
N GLY A 122 9.83 -5.52 -19.19
CA GLY A 122 9.88 -4.06 -19.24
C GLY A 122 8.56 -3.45 -19.74
N THR A 123 8.01 -3.99 -20.82
CA THR A 123 6.71 -3.56 -21.37
C THR A 123 5.56 -3.92 -20.44
N ALA A 124 5.56 -5.12 -19.87
CA ALA A 124 4.53 -5.56 -18.92
C ALA A 124 4.52 -4.70 -17.64
N SER A 125 5.70 -4.42 -17.08
CA SER A 125 5.85 -3.56 -15.91
C SER A 125 5.48 -2.11 -16.24
N GLY A 126 5.87 -1.61 -17.41
CA GLY A 126 5.50 -0.27 -17.88
C GLY A 126 3.98 -0.12 -18.08
N MET A 127 3.31 -1.10 -18.68
CA MET A 127 1.85 -1.12 -18.81
C MET A 127 1.14 -1.20 -17.46
N ALA A 128 1.62 -2.05 -16.55
CA ALA A 128 1.08 -2.16 -15.19
C ALA A 128 1.24 -0.83 -14.43
N GLY A 129 2.39 -0.17 -14.55
CA GLY A 129 2.64 1.16 -14.01
C GLY A 129 1.70 2.21 -14.59
N SER A 130 1.59 2.30 -15.93
CA SER A 130 0.68 3.23 -16.59
C SER A 130 -0.78 3.04 -16.17
N ALA A 131 -1.25 1.78 -16.08
CA ALA A 131 -2.59 1.48 -15.59
C ALA A 131 -2.77 1.89 -14.11
N ALA A 132 -1.75 1.71 -13.27
CA ALA A 132 -1.77 2.15 -11.87
C ALA A 132 -1.86 3.68 -11.75
N TRP A 133 -1.11 4.43 -12.56
CA TRP A 133 -1.14 5.90 -12.59
C TRP A 133 -2.46 6.45 -13.15
N ILE A 134 -3.00 5.87 -14.22
CA ILE A 134 -4.31 6.25 -14.77
C ILE A 134 -5.41 5.97 -13.74
N GLY A 135 -5.37 4.80 -13.10
CA GLY A 135 -6.29 4.46 -12.01
C GLY A 135 -6.14 5.42 -10.83
N GLY A 136 -4.92 5.82 -10.49
CA GLY A 136 -4.63 6.83 -9.48
C GLY A 136 -5.25 8.18 -9.79
N MET A 137 -5.06 8.66 -11.02
CA MET A 137 -5.63 9.93 -11.49
C MET A 137 -7.17 9.93 -11.46
N LEU A 138 -7.80 8.87 -11.96
CA LEU A 138 -9.26 8.70 -11.92
C LEU A 138 -9.78 8.71 -10.49
N PHE A 139 -9.10 7.99 -9.60
CA PHE A 139 -9.47 7.92 -8.19
C PHE A 139 -9.36 9.29 -7.52
N THR A 140 -8.26 10.02 -7.72
CA THR A 140 -8.07 11.38 -7.19
C THR A 140 -9.15 12.34 -7.66
N VAL A 141 -9.57 12.27 -8.93
CA VAL A 141 -10.66 13.11 -9.47
C VAL A 141 -12.02 12.74 -8.86
N LEU A 142 -12.30 11.45 -8.71
CA LEU A 142 -13.55 10.98 -8.09
C LEU A 142 -13.65 11.39 -6.62
N ILE A 143 -12.53 11.32 -5.89
CA ILE A 143 -12.46 11.71 -4.49
C ILE A 143 -12.58 13.21 -4.33
N GLY A 144 -11.86 13.99 -5.13
CA GLY A 144 -11.94 15.45 -5.08
C GLY A 144 -13.39 15.92 -5.22
N LYS A 145 -14.17 15.29 -6.10
CA LYS A 145 -15.60 15.57 -6.26
C LYS A 145 -16.49 15.07 -5.11
N SER A 146 -16.14 13.96 -4.48
CA SER A 146 -16.97 13.32 -3.44
C SER A 146 -16.69 13.87 -2.05
N ALA A 147 -15.45 14.27 -1.76
CA ALA A 147 -15.03 14.86 -0.49
C ALA A 147 -15.74 16.19 -0.21
N ASP A 148 -15.98 17.00 -1.24
CA ASP A 148 -16.72 18.27 -1.14
C ASP A 148 -18.20 18.09 -0.76
N GLN A 149 -18.77 16.90 -0.96
CA GLN A 149 -20.20 16.63 -0.72
C GLN A 149 -20.51 15.71 0.47
N PHE A 150 -19.65 14.72 0.76
CA PHE A 150 -19.97 13.64 1.73
C PHE A 150 -18.89 13.40 2.81
N GLY A 151 -17.79 14.16 2.80
CA GLY A 151 -16.67 13.94 3.72
C GLY A 151 -15.76 12.77 3.31
N TYR A 152 -14.77 12.46 4.14
CA TYR A 152 -13.71 11.49 3.82
C TYR A 152 -14.06 10.02 4.16
N ASP A 153 -15.15 9.73 4.87
CA ASP A 153 -15.46 8.36 5.29
C ASP A 153 -15.71 7.35 4.13
N PRO A 154 -16.42 7.72 3.04
CA PRO A 154 -16.61 6.84 1.88
C PRO A 154 -15.30 6.43 1.20
N LEU A 155 -14.26 7.26 1.33
CA LEU A 155 -12.92 7.04 0.78
C LEU A 155 -12.28 5.79 1.37
N PHE A 156 -12.29 5.69 2.71
CA PHE A 156 -11.62 4.63 3.44
C PHE A 156 -12.30 3.28 3.20
N VAL A 157 -13.62 3.29 3.11
CA VAL A 157 -14.41 2.09 2.76
C VAL A 157 -14.09 1.64 1.34
N ALA A 158 -14.04 2.55 0.36
CA ALA A 158 -13.71 2.21 -1.01
C ALA A 158 -12.27 1.67 -1.15
N LEU A 159 -11.29 2.28 -0.47
CA LEU A 159 -9.91 1.80 -0.43
C LEU A 159 -9.82 0.38 0.17
N ALA A 160 -10.47 0.15 1.32
CA ALA A 160 -10.48 -1.17 1.96
C ALA A 160 -11.14 -2.25 1.07
N CYS A 161 -12.26 -1.93 0.40
CA CYS A 161 -12.89 -2.85 -0.56
C CYS A 161 -11.97 -3.16 -1.75
N PHE A 162 -11.27 -2.16 -2.27
CA PHE A 162 -10.31 -2.36 -3.36
C PHE A 162 -9.12 -3.23 -2.95
N ASP A 163 -8.59 -3.05 -1.73
CA ASP A 163 -7.50 -3.88 -1.18
C ASP A 163 -7.93 -5.36 -1.06
N LEU A 164 -9.16 -5.61 -0.58
CA LEU A 164 -9.72 -6.95 -0.49
C LEU A 164 -9.94 -7.60 -1.86
N ILE A 165 -10.49 -6.85 -2.82
CA ILE A 165 -10.68 -7.33 -4.19
C ILE A 165 -9.33 -7.64 -4.83
N ALA A 166 -8.33 -6.78 -4.67
CA ALA A 166 -6.99 -7.02 -5.19
C ALA A 166 -6.36 -8.28 -4.60
N ALA A 167 -6.50 -8.50 -3.29
CA ALA A 167 -6.04 -9.72 -2.64
C ALA A 167 -6.75 -10.97 -3.20
N VAL A 168 -8.08 -10.94 -3.36
CA VAL A 168 -8.85 -12.06 -3.92
C VAL A 168 -8.47 -12.37 -5.37
N VAL A 169 -8.31 -11.34 -6.20
CA VAL A 169 -7.88 -11.46 -7.60
C VAL A 169 -6.48 -12.05 -7.69
N LEU A 170 -5.57 -11.62 -6.82
CA LEU A 170 -4.21 -12.15 -6.79
C LEU A 170 -4.18 -13.64 -6.42
N TRP A 171 -4.99 -14.04 -5.44
CA TRP A 171 -5.12 -15.44 -5.02
C TRP A 171 -5.83 -16.32 -6.05
N SER A 172 -6.77 -15.79 -6.83
CA SER A 172 -7.51 -16.54 -7.85
C SER A 172 -6.71 -16.69 -9.16
N LEU A 173 -6.05 -15.63 -9.63
CA LEU A 173 -5.29 -15.64 -10.88
C LEU A 173 -3.92 -16.31 -10.75
N LEU A 174 -3.23 -16.18 -9.61
CA LEU A 174 -1.96 -16.87 -9.39
C LEU A 174 -2.14 -18.31 -8.89
N ARG A 175 -3.24 -19.00 -9.20
CA ARG A 175 -3.31 -20.44 -8.91
C ARG A 175 -2.23 -21.15 -9.73
N GLN A 176 -1.29 -21.79 -9.02
CA GLN A 176 -0.31 -22.63 -9.68
C GLN A 176 -1.05 -23.66 -10.52
N LYS A 177 -0.73 -23.72 -11.81
CA LYS A 177 -1.06 -24.88 -12.62
C LYS A 177 -0.37 -26.06 -11.93
N LYS A 178 -1.15 -26.97 -11.33
CA LYS A 178 -0.64 -28.27 -10.95
C LYS A 178 -0.06 -28.88 -12.23
N ALA A 179 1.26 -29.09 -12.23
CA ALA A 179 1.91 -29.93 -13.21
C ALA A 179 1.34 -31.36 -13.11
#